data_AF-A0A9E5TTJ8-F1
#
_entry.id   AF-A0A9E5TTJ8-F1
#
_cell.length_a   1.000
_cell.length_b   1.000
_cell.length_c   1.000
_cell.angle_alpha   90.00
_cell.angle_beta   90.00
_cell.angle_gamma   90.00
#
_symmetry.space_group_name_H-M   'P 1'
#
loop_
_entity.id
_entity.type
_entity.pdbx_description
1 polymer ?
#
loop_
_entity_poly.entity_id
_entity_poly.type
_entity_poly.pdbx_seq_one_letter_code
_entity_poly.pdbx_strand_id
1 'polypeptide(L)'
;MNYFYAFPLGGGWQVAAGPSATYDHTRPSGDRWTIPAGIGIAKTSIIAGRPWKFQLQYWNYVEAPNAFAVKHQIRLSINPVVSAPWNEAR
;
A
#
# COMPACT_ATOMS: atom_id res chain seq x y z
N MET A 1 -5.99 -13.58 2.30
CA MET A 1 -5.08 -13.77 1.15
C MET A 1 -4.34 -12.47 0.88
N ASN A 2 -3.01 -12.51 0.80
CA ASN A 2 -2.19 -11.34 0.51
C ASN A 2 -1.58 -11.50 -0.88
N TYR A 3 -1.81 -10.53 -1.76
CA TYR A 3 -1.16 -10.47 -3.07
C TYR A 3 -0.40 -9.17 -3.17
N PHE A 4 0.82 -9.21 -3.72
CA PHE A 4 1.68 -8.05 -3.87
C PHE A 4 2.29 -8.04 -5.26
N TYR A 5 2.32 -6.86 -5.86
CA TYR A 5 3.05 -6.62 -7.09
C TYR A 5 3.81 -5.30 -6.99
N ALA A 6 4.99 -5.28 -7.60
CA ALA A 6 5.80 -4.09 -7.75
C ALA A 6 6.57 -4.15 -9.07
N PHE A 7 6.27 -3.23 -9.97
CA PHE A 7 6.90 -3.09 -11.27
C PHE A 7 7.77 -1.83 -11.26
N PRO A 8 9.11 -1.95 -11.32
CA PRO A 8 9.98 -0.79 -11.45
C PRO A 8 9.88 -0.22 -12.87
N LEU A 9 9.80 1.10 -12.98
CA LEU A 9 9.76 1.82 -14.25
C LEU A 9 11.09 2.53 -14.57
N GLY A 10 12.11 2.36 -13.73
CA GLY A 10 13.37 3.08 -13.81
C GLY A 10 13.31 4.47 -13.16
N GLY A 11 14.48 5.09 -12.95
CA GLY A 11 14.58 6.44 -12.38
C GLY A 11 13.95 6.60 -10.98
N GLY A 12 13.87 5.51 -10.20
CA GLY A 12 13.24 5.49 -8.88
C GLY A 12 11.71 5.39 -8.89
N TRP A 13 11.07 5.31 -10.06
CA TRP A 13 9.63 5.10 -10.19
C TRP A 13 9.25 3.62 -10.07
N GLN A 14 8.10 3.36 -9.46
CA GLN A 14 7.51 2.02 -9.39
C GLN A 14 5.98 2.12 -9.41
N VAL A 15 5.33 1.12 -9.99
CA VAL A 15 3.90 0.86 -9.81
C VAL A 15 3.77 -0.33 -8.89
N ALA A 16 3.10 -0.17 -7.75
CA ALA A 16 3.00 -1.23 -6.75
C ALA A 16 1.71 -1.13 -5.94
N ALA A 17 1.18 -2.29 -5.55
CA ALA A 17 0.18 -2.42 -4.51
C ALA A 17 0.28 -3.78 -3.82
N GLY A 18 -0.26 -3.87 -2.61
CA GLY A 18 -0.27 -5.08 -1.80
C GLY A 18 -1.62 -5.35 -1.16
N PRO A 19 -2.68 -5.67 -1.92
CA PRO A 19 -3.99 -5.95 -1.35
C PRO A 19 -4.01 -7.17 -0.43
N SER A 20 -4.75 -7.03 0.67
CA SER A 20 -5.04 -8.11 1.62
C SER A 20 -6.55 -8.34 1.67
N ALA A 21 -7.01 -9.42 1.07
CA ALA A 21 -8.39 -9.86 1.17
C ALA A 21 -8.59 -10.70 2.45
N THR A 22 -9.67 -10.44 3.18
CA THR A 22 -9.97 -11.12 4.46
C THR A 22 -11.37 -11.73 4.45
N TYR A 23 -11.54 -12.77 5.28
CA TYR A 23 -12.81 -13.45 5.51
C TYR A 23 -13.07 -13.58 7.01
N ASP A 24 -14.25 -13.16 7.45
CA ASP A 24 -14.72 -13.25 8.83
C ASP A 24 -16.00 -14.09 8.89
N HIS A 25 -15.88 -15.31 9.42
CA HIS A 25 -16.97 -16.28 9.51
C HIS A 25 -17.99 -15.95 10.61
N THR A 26 -17.66 -15.05 11.53
CA THR A 26 -18.54 -14.67 12.65
C THR A 26 -19.60 -13.64 12.22
N ARG A 27 -19.44 -13.04 11.04
CA ARG A 27 -20.34 -12.01 10.51
C ARG A 27 -21.54 -12.58 9.75
N PRO A 28 -22.63 -11.81 9.61
CA PRO A 28 -23.75 -12.12 8.73
C PRO A 28 -23.27 -12.49 7.33
N SER A 29 -23.99 -13.36 6.61
CA SER A 29 -23.52 -13.94 5.34
C SER A 29 -23.08 -12.92 4.29
N GLY A 30 -23.70 -11.74 4.25
CA GLY A 30 -23.35 -10.63 3.33
C GLY A 30 -22.15 -9.77 3.76
N ASP A 31 -21.62 -9.95 4.97
CA ASP A 31 -20.59 -9.08 5.56
C ASP A 31 -19.28 -9.82 5.86
N ARG A 32 -19.14 -11.05 5.35
CA ARG A 32 -18.01 -11.92 5.69
C ARG A 32 -16.75 -11.59 4.92
N TRP A 33 -16.86 -11.00 3.73
CA TRP A 33 -15.73 -10.77 2.85
C TRP A 33 -15.28 -9.33 2.87
N THR A 34 -13.98 -9.12 2.78
CA THR A 34 -13.39 -7.81 2.46
C THR A 34 -12.41 -8.02 1.32
N ILE A 35 -12.71 -7.44 0.16
CA ILE A 35 -11.93 -7.65 -1.07
C ILE A 35 -11.44 -6.29 -1.56
N PRO A 36 -10.18 -5.91 -1.26
CA PRO A 36 -9.61 -4.68 -1.78
C PRO A 36 -8.94 -4.89 -3.13
N ALA A 37 -9.22 -3.98 -4.06
CA ALA A 37 -8.47 -3.78 -5.29
C ALA A 37 -7.68 -2.47 -5.17
N GLY A 38 -6.35 -2.59 -5.13
CA GLY A 38 -5.45 -1.45 -4.93
C GLY A 38 -4.48 -1.29 -6.10
N ILE A 39 -4.17 -0.03 -6.42
CA ILE A 39 -3.07 0.34 -7.32
C ILE A 39 -2.36 1.58 -6.78
N GLY A 40 -1.06 1.67 -7.02
CA GLY A 40 -0.29 2.80 -6.55
C GLY A 40 0.93 3.09 -7.41
N ILE A 41 1.36 4.34 -7.35
CA ILE A 41 2.63 4.80 -7.90
C ILE A 41 3.52 5.25 -6.76
N ALA A 42 4.82 4.99 -6.88
CA ALA A 42 5.81 5.56 -5.98
C ALA A 42 6.98 6.14 -6.76
N LYS A 43 7.60 7.15 -6.17
CA LYS A 43 8.86 7.72 -6.62
C LYS A 43 9.85 7.77 -5.46
N THR A 44 11.03 7.22 -5.68
CA THR A 44 12.17 7.43 -4.78
C THR A 44 13.09 8.48 -5.40
N SER A 45 13.51 9.49 -4.64
CA SER A 45 14.43 10.54 -5.11
C SER A 45 15.35 11.00 -3.98
N ILE A 46 16.58 11.39 -4.34
CA ILE A 46 17.52 11.97 -3.38
C ILE A 46 17.25 13.46 -3.26
N ILE A 47 16.97 13.93 -2.04
CA ILE A 47 16.74 15.33 -1.72
C ILE A 47 17.66 15.67 -0.54
N ALA A 48 18.50 16.70 -0.70
CA ALA A 48 19.49 17.11 0.31
C ALA A 48 20.36 15.94 0.83
N GLY A 49 20.84 15.10 -0.09
CA GLY A 49 21.71 13.95 0.24
C GLY A 49 21.01 12.76 0.89
N ARG A 50 19.68 12.80 1.06
CA ARG A 50 18.90 11.72 1.69
C ARG A 50 17.90 11.13 0.69
N PRO A 51 17.73 9.80 0.63
CA PRO A 51 16.67 9.21 -0.18
C PRO A 51 15.29 9.43 0.46
N TRP A 52 14.32 9.82 -0.36
CA TRP A 52 12.92 10.00 0.02
C TRP A 52 12.03 9.16 -0.87
N LYS A 53 11.07 8.45 -0.27
CA LYS A 53 10.05 7.68 -0.98
C LYS A 53 8.68 8.32 -0.83
N PHE A 54 8.12 8.73 -1.96
CA PHE A 54 6.77 9.29 -2.09
C PHE A 54 5.86 8.23 -2.70
N GLN A 55 4.68 8.03 -2.13
CA GLN A 55 3.72 7.03 -2.57
C GLN A 55 2.32 7.63 -2.61
N LEU A 56 1.62 7.39 -3.72
CA LEU A 56 0.20 7.65 -3.83
C LEU A 56 -0.49 6.37 -4.28
N GLN A 57 -1.50 5.94 -3.53
CA GLN A 57 -2.26 4.74 -3.83
C GLN A 57 -3.75 5.04 -3.79
N TYR A 58 -4.48 4.37 -4.68
CA TYR A 58 -5.92 4.33 -4.69
C TYR A 58 -6.39 2.90 -4.41
N TRP A 59 -7.39 2.79 -3.55
CA TRP A 59 -7.95 1.54 -3.07
C TRP A 59 -9.45 1.57 -3.23
N ASN A 60 -9.99 0.55 -3.89
CA ASN A 60 -11.42 0.28 -4.00
C ASN A 60 -11.74 -1.02 -3.26
N TYR A 61 -12.65 -0.97 -2.30
CA TYR A 61 -13.12 -2.12 -1.55
C TYR A 61 -14.39 -2.65 -2.23
N VAL A 62 -14.19 -3.63 -3.13
CA VAL A 62 -15.26 -4.21 -3.96
C VAL A 62 -16.33 -4.86 -3.09
N GLU A 63 -15.88 -5.57 -2.06
CA GLU A 63 -16.73 -6.11 -1.02
C GLU A 63 -16.25 -5.55 0.32
N ALA A 64 -17.16 -5.01 1.12
CA ALA A 64 -16.86 -4.48 2.44
C ALA A 64 -18.07 -4.58 3.38
N PRO A 65 -17.86 -4.88 4.67
CA PRO A 65 -18.93 -5.10 5.63
C PRO A 65 -19.71 -3.83 5.98
N ASN A 66 -21.04 -3.88 5.86
CA ASN A 66 -22.01 -2.85 6.24
C ASN A 66 -21.84 -1.45 5.59
N ALA A 67 -22.90 -0.63 5.64
CA ALA A 67 -23.04 0.63 4.89
C ALA A 67 -21.99 1.72 5.19
N PHE A 68 -21.22 1.58 6.29
CA PHE A 68 -20.21 2.54 6.74
C PHE A 68 -18.77 2.13 6.40
N ALA A 69 -18.57 1.00 5.71
CA ALA A 69 -17.23 0.64 5.27
C ALA A 69 -16.69 1.62 4.21
N VAL A 70 -15.40 1.93 4.34
CA VAL A 70 -14.67 2.79 3.40
C VAL A 70 -14.61 2.11 2.03
N LYS A 71 -15.45 2.56 1.10
CA LYS A 71 -15.49 2.02 -0.28
C LYS A 71 -14.25 2.44 -1.09
N HIS A 72 -13.82 3.68 -0.91
CA HIS A 72 -12.69 4.25 -1.62
C HIS A 72 -11.71 4.87 -0.62
N GLN A 73 -10.44 4.56 -0.77
CA GLN A 73 -9.39 5.10 0.07
C GLN A 73 -8.22 5.61 -0.79
N ILE A 74 -7.82 6.84 -0.55
CA ILE A 74 -6.56 7.40 -1.07
C ILE A 74 -5.52 7.31 0.04
N ARG A 75 -4.34 6.79 -0.27
CA ARG A 75 -3.21 6.72 0.66
C ARG A 75 -2.04 7.51 0.12
N LEU A 76 -1.64 8.54 0.87
CA LEU A 76 -0.44 9.31 0.63
C LEU A 76 0.59 8.92 1.70
N SER A 77 1.77 8.51 1.28
CA SER A 77 2.88 8.23 2.20
C SER A 77 4.15 8.96 1.75
N ILE A 78 4.80 9.61 2.71
CA ILE A 78 6.06 10.32 2.51
C ILE A 78 7.04 9.77 3.54
N ASN A 79 8.06 9.05 3.06
CA ASN A 79 8.96 8.32 3.93
C ASN A 79 10.40 8.77 3.68
N PRO A 80 11.08 9.38 4.67
CA PRO A 80 12.53 9.51 4.61
C PRO A 80 13.17 8.13 4.81
N VAL A 81 14.17 7.80 4.00
CA VAL A 81 14.96 6.59 4.20
C VAL A 81 16.12 6.95 5.13
N VAL A 82 16.15 6.33 6.31
CA VAL A 82 17.27 6.44 7.26
C VAL A 82 18.09 5.16 7.22
N SER A 83 19.39 5.29 7.45
CA SER A 83 20.24 4.13 7.66
C SER A 83 19.78 3.37 8.89
N ALA A 84 19.74 2.05 8.81
CA ALA A 84 19.47 1.25 9.99
C ALA A 84 20.66 1.32 10.96
N PRO A 85 20.44 1.27 12.30
CA PRO A 85 21.50 1.36 13.30
C PRO A 85 22.63 0.34 13.12
N TRP A 86 22.34 -0.81 12.51
CA TRP A 86 23.32 -1.88 12.25
C TRP A 86 24.08 -1.72 10.92
N ASN A 87 23.78 -0.70 10.12
CA ASN A 87 24.51 -0.40 8.87
C ASN A 87 25.72 0.52 9.11
N GLU A 88 25.91 1.04 10.33
CA GLU A 88 27.02 1.93 10.67
C GLU A 88 28.34 1.19 10.95
N ALA A 89 28.31 -0.14 11.04
CA ALA A 89 29.45 -0.97 11.42
C ALA A 89 30.18 -1.65 10.23
N ARG A 90 30.00 -1.18 8.99
CA ARG A 90 30.70 -1.68 7.80
C ARG A 90 31.36 -0.58 7.00
#